data_AF-A0A939Y3G7-F1
#
_entry.id   AF-A0A939Y3G7-F1
#
_cell.length_a   1.000
_cell.length_b   1.000
_cell.length_c   1.000
_cell.angle_alpha   90.00
_cell.angle_beta   90.00
_cell.angle_gamma   90.00
#
_symmetry.space_group_name_H-M   'P 1'
#
loop_
_entity.id
_entity.type
_entity.pdbx_description
1 polymer ?
#
loop_
_entity_poly.entity_id
_entity_poly.type
_entity_poly.pdbx_seq_one_letter_code
_entity_poly.pdbx_strand_id
1 'polypeptide(L)'
;MKAGELTAELLRELSVIEEDEALMKKALNYIKKLTAKKTDPTLMSKEELLAKLERGEEEYRQGKCVRLQEGESLSDMLRRSGL
;
A
#
# COMPACT_ATOMS: atom_id res chain seq x y z
N MET A 1 10.49 24.74 -6.28
CA MET A 1 10.21 24.23 -7.64
C MET A 1 8.71 23.96 -7.77
N LYS A 2 8.05 24.55 -8.76
CA LYS A 2 6.61 24.34 -8.97
C LYS A 2 6.40 23.05 -9.77
N ALA A 3 5.35 22.28 -9.46
CA ALA A 3 5.08 20.95 -10.04
C ALA A 3 5.01 20.92 -11.59
N GLY A 4 4.74 22.05 -12.24
CA GLY A 4 4.72 22.19 -13.70
C GLY A 4 6.11 22.25 -14.35
N GLU A 5 7.13 22.71 -13.63
CA GLU A 5 8.50 22.81 -14.15
C GLU A 5 9.18 21.43 -14.16
N LEU A 6 8.95 20.65 -13.10
CA LEU A 6 9.45 19.27 -12.98
C LEU A 6 8.87 18.34 -14.06
N THR A 7 7.64 18.59 -14.52
CA THR A 7 6.98 17.76 -15.54
C THR A 7 7.55 18.00 -16.93
N ALA A 8 7.86 19.24 -17.29
CA ALA A 8 8.43 19.57 -18.61
C ALA A 8 9.86 19.06 -18.78
N GLU A 9 10.67 19.12 -17.72
CA GLU A 9 12.06 18.66 -17.73
C GLU A 9 12.14 17.12 -17.78
N LEU A 10 11.32 16.41 -17.00
CA LEU A 10 11.20 14.94 -17.11
C LEU A 10 10.68 14.49 -18.48
N LEU A 11 9.71 15.21 -19.06
CA LEU A 11 9.19 14.87 -20.39
C LEU A 11 10.26 15.02 -21.48
N ARG A 12 11.15 16.00 -21.35
CA ARG A 12 12.30 16.21 -22.24
C ARG A 12 13.40 15.17 -22.05
N GLU A 13 13.62 14.67 -20.85
CA GLU A 13 14.54 13.53 -20.63
C GLU A 13 13.95 12.22 -21.14
N LEU A 14 12.62 12.02 -21.01
CA LEU A 14 11.92 10.84 -21.51
C LEU A 14 11.76 10.82 -23.04
N SER A 15 11.79 11.97 -23.73
CA SER A 15 11.75 12.01 -25.20
C SER A 15 13.00 11.42 -25.87
N VAL A 16 14.05 11.15 -25.10
CA VAL A 16 15.23 10.40 -25.57
C VAL A 16 14.92 8.89 -25.72
N ILE A 17 13.83 8.39 -25.11
CA ILE A 17 13.33 7.01 -25.23
C ILE A 17 12.36 6.93 -26.44
N GLU A 18 12.79 7.46 -27.59
CA GLU A 18 11.93 7.77 -28.75
C GLU A 18 11.33 6.54 -29.45
N GLU A 19 11.78 5.31 -29.15
CA GLU A 19 11.40 4.11 -29.92
C GLU A 19 10.20 3.31 -29.35
N ASP A 20 9.66 3.62 -28.17
CA ASP A 20 8.50 2.90 -27.66
C ASP A 20 7.55 3.79 -26.82
N GLU A 21 6.51 4.29 -27.49
CA GLU A 21 5.41 5.05 -26.88
C GLU A 21 4.78 4.31 -25.68
N ALA A 22 4.77 2.97 -25.69
CA ALA A 22 4.24 2.17 -24.60
C ALA A 22 5.16 2.21 -23.36
N LEU A 23 6.49 2.26 -23.54
CA LEU A 23 7.44 2.45 -22.44
C LEU A 23 7.35 3.85 -21.85
N MET A 24 7.21 4.89 -22.69
CA MET A 24 7.01 6.26 -22.22
C MET A 24 5.71 6.37 -21.39
N LYS A 25 4.60 5.80 -21.88
CA LYS A 25 3.33 5.73 -21.13
C LYS A 25 3.49 4.99 -19.80
N LYS A 26 4.23 3.89 -19.75
CA LYS A 26 4.53 3.14 -18.51
C LYS A 26 5.33 3.98 -17.51
N ALA A 27 6.40 4.65 -17.97
CA ALA A 27 7.23 5.51 -17.13
C ALA A 27 6.40 6.67 -16.54
N LEU A 28 5.62 7.37 -17.36
CA LEU A 28 4.76 8.46 -16.91
C LEU A 28 3.68 7.98 -15.92
N ASN A 29 3.09 6.81 -16.14
CA ASN A 29 2.12 6.23 -15.19
C ASN A 29 2.78 5.86 -13.86
N TYR A 30 4.01 5.35 -13.89
CA TYR A 30 4.76 5.05 -12.67
C TYR A 30 5.12 6.32 -11.89
N ILE A 31 5.59 7.36 -12.57
CA ILE A 31 5.88 8.68 -11.97
C ILE A 31 4.60 9.31 -11.39
N LYS A 32 3.47 9.21 -12.10
CA LYS A 32 2.15 9.63 -11.57
C LYS A 32 1.78 8.86 -10.30
N LYS A 33 2.01 7.55 -10.24
CA LYS A 33 1.79 6.75 -9.03
C LYS A 33 2.72 7.16 -7.88
N LEU A 34 4.00 7.42 -8.16
CA LEU A 34 4.96 7.88 -7.17
C LEU A 34 4.60 9.26 -6.61
N THR A 35 4.13 10.17 -7.46
CA THR A 35 3.71 11.52 -7.05
C THR A 35 2.30 11.56 -6.44
N ALA A 36 1.44 10.59 -6.77
CA ALA A 36 0.15 10.36 -6.13
C ALA A 36 0.27 9.62 -4.78
N LYS A 37 1.43 9.04 -4.44
CA LYS A 37 1.79 8.67 -3.06
C LYS A 37 2.05 9.92 -2.18
N LYS A 38 1.24 10.97 -2.35
CA LYS A 38 1.03 11.96 -1.30
C LYS A 38 0.19 11.27 -0.24
N THR A 39 0.87 10.89 0.84
CA THR A 39 0.36 10.61 2.19
C THR A 39 -1.15 10.75 2.33
N ASP A 40 -1.88 9.73 1.89
CA ASP A 40 -3.22 9.50 2.41
C ASP A 40 -3.03 9.09 3.87
N PRO A 41 -3.48 9.90 4.84
CA PRO A 41 -3.26 9.61 6.27
C PRO A 41 -3.99 8.35 6.74
N THR A 42 -4.87 7.78 5.92
CA THR A 42 -5.54 6.49 6.18
C THR A 42 -4.70 5.29 5.72
N LEU A 43 -3.66 5.50 4.91
CA LEU A 43 -2.77 4.45 4.45
C LEU A 43 -1.55 4.32 5.36
N MET A 44 -1.16 3.08 5.66
CA MET A 44 0.06 2.78 6.41
C MET A 44 1.26 2.59 5.47
N SER A 45 2.46 2.86 5.97
CA SER A 45 3.70 2.56 5.27
C SER A 45 3.91 1.04 5.13
N LYS A 46 4.85 0.64 4.26
CA LYS A 46 5.22 -0.77 4.12
C LYS A 46 5.80 -1.30 5.44
N GLU A 47 6.61 -0.49 6.10
CA GLU A 47 7.29 -0.83 7.35
C GLU A 47 6.26 -1.01 8.48
N GLU A 48 5.25 -0.15 8.55
CA GLU A 48 4.14 -0.28 9.50
C GLU A 48 3.30 -1.53 9.27
N LEU A 49 3.06 -1.88 8.00
CA LEU A 49 2.37 -3.13 7.65
C LEU A 49 3.16 -4.35 8.13
N LEU A 50 4.46 -4.40 7.83
CA LEU A 50 5.31 -5.53 8.21
C LEU A 50 5.38 -5.68 9.74
N ALA A 51 5.54 -4.58 10.48
CA ALA A 51 5.55 -4.61 11.94
C ALA A 51 4.21 -5.10 12.54
N LYS A 52 3.07 -4.77 11.91
CA LYS A 52 1.76 -5.29 12.32
C LYS A 52 1.63 -6.79 12.08
N LEU A 53 2.13 -7.29 10.94
CA LEU A 53 2.12 -8.72 10.62
C LEU A 53 2.98 -9.51 11.60
N GLU A 54 4.21 -9.05 11.87
CA GLU A 54 5.10 -9.69 12.85
C GLU A 54 4.48 -9.75 14.25
N ARG A 55 3.82 -8.66 14.68
CA ARG A 55 3.08 -8.64 15.95
C ARG A 55 1.94 -9.65 15.95
N GLY A 56 1.15 -9.70 14.88
CA GLY A 56 0.05 -10.65 14.76
C GLY A 56 0.51 -12.11 14.77
N GLU A 57 1.64 -12.42 14.14
CA GLU A 57 2.25 -13.75 14.21
C GLU A 57 2.70 -14.10 15.64
N GLU A 58 3.29 -13.15 16.36
CA GLU A 58 3.72 -13.38 17.74
C GLU A 58 2.53 -13.57 18.68
N GLU A 59 1.48 -12.77 18.54
CA GLU A 59 0.22 -12.95 19.27
C GLU A 59 -0.40 -14.32 18.99
N TYR A 60 -0.32 -14.79 17.73
CA TYR A 60 -0.75 -16.14 17.34
C TYR A 60 0.06 -17.23 18.02
N ARG A 61 1.39 -17.11 18.03
CA ARG A 61 2.28 -18.06 18.73
C ARG A 61 2.00 -18.09 20.23
N GLN A 62 1.69 -16.94 20.82
CA GLN A 62 1.36 -16.80 22.25
C GLN A 62 -0.08 -17.20 22.58
N GLY A 63 -0.90 -17.60 21.60
CA GLY A 63 -2.30 -17.98 21.81
C GLY A 63 -3.22 -16.81 22.18
N LYS A 64 -2.80 -15.57 21.92
CA LYS A 64 -3.57 -14.35 22.22
C LYS A 64 -4.58 -13.98 21.12
N CYS A 65 -4.83 -14.89 20.19
CA CYS A 65 -5.80 -14.70 19.11
C CYS A 65 -7.15 -15.32 19.44
N VAL A 66 -8.22 -14.62 19.07
CA VAL A 66 -9.56 -15.18 19.06
C VAL A 66 -9.69 -16.06 17.81
N ARG A 67 -10.08 -17.32 17.99
CA ARG A 67 -10.37 -18.24 16.90
C ARG A 67 -11.87 -18.47 16.81
N LEU A 68 -12.34 -18.65 15.58
CA LEU A 68 -13.69 -19.13 15.33
C LEU A 68 -13.80 -20.58 15.83
N GLN A 69 -14.80 -20.86 16.65
CA GLN A 69 -15.07 -22.21 17.14
C GLN A 69 -15.96 -22.97 16.17
N GLU A 70 -15.99 -24.30 16.30
CA GLU A 70 -16.83 -25.15 15.45
C GLU A 70 -18.32 -24.82 15.68
N GLY A 71 -19.04 -24.55 14.59
CA GLY A 71 -20.44 -24.13 14.63
C GLY A 71 -20.68 -22.68 15.08
N GLU A 72 -19.63 -21.92 15.41
CA GLU A 72 -19.73 -20.51 15.80
C GLU A 72 -19.80 -19.62 14.56
N SER A 73 -20.71 -18.63 14.58
CA SER A 73 -20.73 -17.60 13.53
C SER A 73 -19.70 -16.50 13.80
N LEU A 74 -19.31 -15.76 12.76
CA LEU A 74 -18.42 -14.61 12.93
C LEU A 74 -18.99 -13.58 13.92
N SER A 75 -20.31 -13.36 13.87
CA SER A 75 -21.01 -12.45 14.80
C SER A 75 -20.90 -12.90 16.25
N ASP A 76 -21.02 -14.21 16.50
CA ASP A 76 -20.94 -14.77 17.85
C ASP A 76 -19.50 -14.71 18.38
N MET A 77 -18.52 -14.97 17.51
CA MET A 77 -17.10 -14.81 17.82
C MET A 77 -16.76 -13.38 18.22
N LEU A 78 -17.24 -12.38 17.47
CA LEU A 78 -16.99 -10.96 17.77
C LEU A 78 -17.58 -10.58 19.13
N ARG A 79 -18.84 -10.98 19.40
CA ARG A 79 -19.47 -10.77 20.72
C ARG A 79 -18.69 -11.43 21.85
N ARG A 80 -18.24 -12.67 21.66
CA ARG A 80 -17.40 -13.38 22.65
C ARG A 80 -16.07 -12.68 22.89
N SER A 81 -15.51 -12.03 21.88
CA SER A 81 -14.29 -11.22 22.00
C SER A 81 -14.51 -9.82 22.57
N GLY A 82 -15.76 -9.40 22.81
CA GLY A 82 -16.10 -8.06 23.27
C GLY A 82 -16.00 -6.97 22.19
N LEU A 83 -16.16 -7.35 20.91
CA LEU A 83 -16.18 -6.46 19.73
C LEU A 83 -17.59 -6.36 19.14
#